data_AF-A0A0F9WJ26-F1
#
_entry.id   AF-A0A0F9WJ26-F1
#
_cell.length_a   1.000
_cell.length_b   1.000
_cell.length_c   1.000
_cell.angle_alpha   90.00
_cell.angle_beta   90.00
_cell.angle_gamma   90.00
#
_symmetry.space_group_name_H-M   'P 1'
#
loop_
_entity.id
_entity.type
_entity.pdbx_description
1 polymer ?
#
loop_
_entity_poly.entity_id
_entity_poly.type
_entity_poly.pdbx_seq_one_letter_code
_entity_poly.pdbx_strand_id
1 'polypeptide(L)'
;MRNILHDTTNVKKGKIMKKKKNDKESVLNFIKDVYNTTTDYNLKYDLSKCIEIIEGKENQEIKDLKEALEEVIQENNELIEEKTKLYLELEDAKNK
;
A
#
# COMPACT_ATOMS: atom_id res chain seq x y z
N MET A 1 -28.53 63.55 10.58
CA MET A 1 -28.68 62.32 9.76
C MET A 1 -27.70 61.29 10.29
N ARG A 2 -28.19 60.14 10.76
CA ARG A 2 -27.35 59.05 11.27
C ARG A 2 -26.74 58.32 10.07
N ASN A 3 -25.41 58.31 9.97
CA ASN A 3 -24.73 57.43 9.02
C ASN A 3 -24.23 56.20 9.79
N ILE A 4 -24.77 55.07 9.36
CA ILE A 4 -24.68 53.74 9.94
C ILE A 4 -23.25 53.21 9.74
N LEU A 5 -22.57 52.81 10.81
CA LEU A 5 -21.34 52.01 10.71
C LEU A 5 -21.72 50.68 10.06
N HIS A 6 -21.19 50.42 8.87
CA HIS A 6 -21.25 49.08 8.27
C HIS A 6 -20.28 48.17 9.02
N ASP A 7 -20.87 47.34 9.88
CA ASP A 7 -20.24 46.21 10.53
C ASP A 7 -19.71 45.23 9.47
N THR A 8 -18.41 45.22 9.21
CA THR A 8 -17.76 44.21 8.35
C THR A 8 -17.47 42.93 9.13
N THR A 9 -18.50 42.41 9.81
CA THR A 9 -18.46 41.09 10.43
C THR A 9 -18.85 40.06 9.38
N ASN A 10 -17.90 39.67 8.54
CA ASN A 10 -17.81 38.39 7.79
C ASN A 10 -16.92 38.52 6.53
N VAL A 11 -15.67 38.98 6.68
CA VAL A 11 -14.65 38.50 5.75
C VAL A 11 -14.36 37.07 6.16
N LYS A 12 -15.12 36.11 5.61
CA LYS A 12 -14.67 34.72 5.52
C LYS A 12 -13.41 34.76 4.65
N LYS A 13 -12.27 35.09 5.28
CA LYS A 13 -10.94 34.81 4.74
C LYS A 13 -11.03 33.35 4.35
N GLY A 14 -11.10 33.09 3.05
CA GLY A 14 -11.11 31.74 2.53
C GLY A 14 -9.98 31.03 3.24
N LYS A 15 -10.33 30.03 4.04
CA LYS A 15 -9.33 29.09 4.51
C LYS A 15 -8.78 28.51 3.21
N ILE A 16 -7.65 29.03 2.76
CA ILE A 16 -6.79 28.34 1.83
C ILE A 16 -6.51 27.05 2.58
N MET A 17 -7.26 25.99 2.26
CA MET A 17 -6.90 24.65 2.63
C MET A 17 -5.53 24.47 2.01
N LYS A 18 -4.48 24.70 2.80
CA LYS A 18 -3.14 24.27 2.44
C LYS A 18 -3.33 22.80 2.12
N LYS A 19 -3.25 22.43 0.84
CA LYS A 19 -3.16 21.02 0.44
C LYS A 19 -2.12 20.44 1.39
N LYS A 20 -2.52 19.47 2.22
CA LYS A 20 -1.56 18.68 3.01
C LYS A 20 -0.55 18.21 1.97
N LYS A 21 0.66 18.77 1.99
CA LYS A 21 1.72 18.26 1.12
C LYS A 21 1.82 16.79 1.47
N ASN A 22 1.83 15.95 0.45
CA ASN A 22 2.01 14.54 0.64
C ASN A 22 3.46 14.37 1.12
N ASP A 23 3.66 14.28 2.43
CA ASP A 23 4.98 14.29 3.06
C ASP A 23 5.87 13.18 2.47
N LYS A 24 5.25 12.03 2.14
CA LYS A 24 5.86 10.93 1.39
C LYS A 24 6.51 11.40 0.09
N GLU A 25 5.78 12.16 -0.71
CA GLU A 25 6.18 12.60 -2.05
C GLU A 25 7.24 13.69 -1.98
N SER A 26 7.15 14.57 -0.97
CA SER A 26 8.20 15.54 -0.68
C SER A 26 9.52 14.87 -0.30
N VAL A 27 9.47 13.84 0.54
CA VAL A 27 10.65 13.06 0.94
C VAL A 27 11.22 12.29 -0.24
N LEU A 28 10.36 11.66 -1.04
CA LEU A 28 10.77 10.89 -2.20
C LEU A 28 11.52 11.75 -3.22
N ASN A 29 10.99 12.94 -3.52
CA ASN A 29 11.62 13.87 -4.45
C ASN A 29 12.98 14.34 -3.93
N PHE A 30 13.08 14.67 -2.64
CA PHE A 30 14.37 15.03 -2.02
C PHE A 30 15.41 13.91 -2.16
N ILE A 31 15.04 12.67 -1.83
CA ILE A 31 15.95 11.52 -1.94
C ILE A 31 16.38 11.28 -3.39
N LYS A 32 15.46 11.42 -4.35
CA LYS A 32 15.76 11.31 -5.79
C LYS A 32 16.73 12.40 -6.27
N ASP A 33 16.56 13.64 -5.80
CA ASP A 33 17.46 14.74 -6.13
C ASP A 33 18.88 14.48 -5.60
N VAL A 34 19.01 13.98 -4.37
CA VAL A 34 20.31 13.59 -3.79
C VAL A 34 20.92 12.40 -4.55
N TYR A 35 20.12 11.39 -4.90
CA TYR A 35 20.57 10.22 -5.67
C TYR A 35 21.13 10.61 -7.05
N ASN A 36 20.53 11.59 -7.71
CA ASN A 36 20.96 12.06 -9.03
C ASN A 36 22.20 12.94 -8.99
N THR A 37 22.46 13.61 -7.86
CA THR A 37 23.57 14.55 -7.71
C THR A 37 24.79 13.96 -7.02
N THR A 38 24.62 12.90 -6.25
CA THR A 38 25.73 12.22 -5.57
C THR A 38 26.62 11.45 -6.56
N THR A 39 27.93 11.52 -6.33
CA THR A 39 28.96 10.73 -7.02
C THR A 39 29.46 9.55 -6.16
N ASP A 40 29.08 9.49 -4.88
CA ASP A 40 29.41 8.38 -3.99
C ASP A 40 28.52 7.17 -4.30
N TYR A 41 29.15 6.08 -4.75
CA TYR A 41 28.47 4.85 -5.13
C TYR A 41 27.79 4.12 -3.95
N ASN A 42 28.36 4.19 -2.74
CA ASN A 42 27.77 3.57 -1.56
C ASN A 42 26.48 4.31 -1.18
N LEU A 43 26.56 5.65 -1.11
CA LEU A 43 25.40 6.48 -0.84
C LEU A 43 24.33 6.32 -1.94
N LYS A 44 24.74 6.19 -3.20
CA LYS A 44 23.81 5.97 -4.32
C LYS A 44 23.06 4.65 -4.18
N TYR A 45 23.74 3.58 -3.76
CA TYR A 45 23.11 2.29 -3.47
C TYR A 45 22.10 2.42 -2.32
N ASP A 46 22.49 3.02 -1.20
CA ASP A 46 21.62 3.19 -0.04
C ASP A 46 20.36 4.01 -0.39
N LEU A 47 20.52 5.11 -1.13
CA LEU A 47 19.42 5.95 -1.60
C LEU A 47 18.48 5.18 -2.55
N SER A 48 19.01 4.33 -3.43
CA SER A 48 18.20 3.46 -4.28
C SER A 48 17.30 2.55 -3.44
N LYS A 49 17.85 1.96 -2.37
CA LYS A 49 17.08 1.11 -1.45
C LYS A 49 16.04 1.91 -0.66
N CYS A 50 16.37 3.10 -0.20
CA CYS A 50 15.39 3.99 0.41
C CYS A 50 14.24 4.34 -0.56
N ILE A 51 14.53 4.60 -1.84
CA ILE A 51 13.50 4.88 -2.86
C ILE A 51 12.59 3.65 -3.05
N GLU A 52 13.17 2.46 -3.24
CA GLU A 52 12.42 1.19 -3.38
C GLU A 52 11.46 0.98 -2.20
N ILE A 53 11.96 1.11 -0.97
CA ILE A 53 11.19 0.94 0.27
C ILE A 53 10.06 1.97 0.37
N ILE A 54 10.33 3.25 0.11
CA ILE A 54 9.32 4.31 0.25
C ILE A 54 8.28 4.23 -0.87
N GLU A 55 8.68 3.93 -2.11
CA GLU A 55 7.74 3.71 -3.21
C GLU A 55 6.81 2.52 -2.94
N GLY A 56 7.19 1.63 -2.02
CA GLY A 56 6.44 0.39 -1.77
C GLY A 56 6.48 -0.50 -2.99
N LYS A 57 7.56 -0.41 -3.79
CA LYS A 57 7.86 -1.39 -4.82
C LYS A 57 8.13 -2.69 -4.07
N GLU A 58 7.08 -3.48 -3.95
CA GLU A 58 7.14 -4.80 -3.35
C GLU A 58 8.27 -5.57 -4.05
N ASN A 59 9.12 -6.25 -3.30
CA ASN A 59 10.09 -7.15 -3.91
C ASN A 59 9.27 -8.12 -4.78
N GLN A 60 9.51 -8.13 -6.09
CA GLN A 60 8.77 -8.97 -7.02
C GLN A 60 8.76 -10.42 -6.54
N GLU A 61 9.86 -10.88 -5.94
CA GLU A 61 9.96 -12.19 -5.30
C GLU A 61 8.95 -12.41 -4.16
N ILE A 62 8.69 -11.40 -3.32
CA ILE A 62 7.69 -11.47 -2.26
C ILE A 62 6.28 -11.55 -2.86
N LYS A 63 6.03 -10.79 -3.93
CA LYS A 63 4.73 -10.82 -4.61
C LYS A 63 4.48 -12.20 -5.23
N ASP A 64 5.45 -12.71 -5.98
CA ASP A 64 5.38 -14.03 -6.63
C ASP A 64 5.19 -15.14 -5.59
N LEU A 65 5.90 -15.05 -4.44
CA LEU A 65 5.74 -15.99 -3.33
C LEU A 65 4.34 -15.95 -2.69
N LYS A 66 3.73 -14.76 -2.58
CA LYS A 66 2.36 -14.63 -2.05
C LYS A 66 1.34 -15.24 -3.01
N GLU A 67 1.46 -14.97 -4.30
CA GLU A 67 0.58 -15.55 -5.32
C GLU A 67 0.68 -17.09 -5.32
N ALA A 68 1.89 -17.63 -5.31
CA ALA A 68 2.11 -19.08 -5.22
C ALA A 68 1.54 -19.68 -3.91
N LEU A 69 1.65 -18.97 -2.79
CA LEU A 69 1.07 -19.42 -1.52
C LEU A 69 -0.46 -19.45 -1.57
N GLU A 70 -1.09 -18.44 -2.17
CA GLU A 70 -2.56 -18.40 -2.34
C GLU A 70 -3.05 -19.56 -3.20
N GLU A 71 -2.37 -19.86 -4.31
CA GLU A 71 -2.69 -21.01 -5.18
C GLU A 71 -2.62 -22.33 -4.40
N VAL A 72 -1.55 -22.55 -3.63
CA VAL A 72 -1.38 -23.78 -2.83
C VAL A 72 -2.42 -23.89 -1.72
N ILE A 73 -2.78 -22.77 -1.08
CA ILE A 73 -3.85 -22.77 -0.07
C ILE A 73 -5.18 -23.15 -0.70
N GLN A 74 -5.49 -22.63 -1.89
CA GLN A 74 -6.71 -22.95 -2.61
C GLN A 74 -6.77 -24.44 -2.97
N GLU A 75 -5.71 -24.98 -3.58
CA GLU A 75 -5.63 -26.41 -3.94
C GLU A 75 -5.81 -27.31 -2.72
N ASN A 76 -5.17 -26.96 -1.59
CA ASN A 76 -5.30 -27.73 -0.35
C ASN A 76 -6.74 -27.73 0.18
N ASN A 77 -7.44 -26.61 0.10
CA ASN A 77 -8.85 -26.55 0.52
C ASN A 77 -9.73 -27.44 -0.38
N GLU A 78 -9.53 -27.41 -1.70
CA GLU A 78 -10.25 -28.28 -2.64
C GLU A 78 -9.99 -29.76 -2.35
N LEU A 79 -8.75 -30.14 -2.08
CA LEU A 79 -8.37 -31.50 -1.70
C LEU A 79 -8.99 -31.94 -0.37
N ILE A 80 -9.09 -31.04 0.62
CA ILE A 80 -9.75 -31.33 1.90
C ILE A 80 -11.24 -31.58 1.70
N GLU A 81 -11.91 -30.80 0.86
CA GLU A 81 -13.32 -31.00 0.53
C GLU A 81 -13.55 -32.33 -0.17
N GLU A 82 -12.75 -32.65 -1.19
CA GLU A 82 -12.83 -33.92 -1.91
C GLU A 82 -12.57 -35.11 -0.98
N LYS A 83 -11.52 -35.04 -0.16
CA LYS A 83 -11.21 -36.06 0.85
C LYS A 83 -12.39 -36.26 1.79
N THR A 84 -13.00 -35.19 2.28
CA THR A 84 -14.13 -35.27 3.21
C THR A 84 -15.32 -35.97 2.55
N LYS A 85 -15.62 -35.63 1.29
CA LYS A 85 -16.69 -36.27 0.52
C LYS A 85 -16.43 -37.77 0.34
N LEU A 86 -15.22 -38.16 -0.08
CA LEU A 86 -14.85 -39.56 -0.25
C LEU A 86 -14.91 -40.36 1.06
N TYR A 87 -14.54 -39.74 2.19
CA TYR A 87 -14.67 -40.38 3.51
C TYR A 87 -16.13 -40.71 3.84
N LEU A 88 -17.06 -39.77 3.60
CA LEU A 88 -18.49 -40.00 3.82
C LEU A 88 -19.04 -41.11 2.92
N GLU A 89 -18.70 -41.08 1.63
CA GLU A 89 -19.12 -42.13 0.67
C GLU A 89 -18.61 -43.52 1.08
N LEU A 90 -17.38 -43.60 1.58
CA LEU A 90 -16.77 -44.84 2.04
C LEU A 90 -17.41 -45.34 3.34
N GLU A 91 -17.78 -44.45 4.25
CA GLU A 91 -18.50 -44.79 5.47
C GLU A 91 -19.91 -45.31 5.17
N ASP A 92 -20.64 -44.63 4.28
CA ASP A 92 -21.95 -45.08 3.79
C ASP A 92 -21.87 -46.45 3.10
N ALA A 93 -20.83 -46.69 2.30
CA ALA A 93 -20.63 -47.97 1.62
C ALA A 93 -20.27 -49.11 2.58
N LYS A 94 -19.57 -48.82 3.69
CA LYS A 94 -19.24 -49.81 4.73
C LYS A 94 -20.42 -50.18 5.62
N ASN A 95 -21.39 -49.28 5.76
CA ASN A 95 -22.57 -49.46 6.60
C ASN A 95 -23.77 -50.08 5.84
N LYS A 96 -23.59 -50.47 4.57
CA LYS A 96 -24.53 -51.25 3.76
C LYS A 96 -24.14 -52.73 3.75
#